data_AF-A0A0F9HNK3-F1
#
_entry.id   AF-A0A0F9HNK3-F1
#
_cell.length_a   1.000
_cell.length_b   1.000
_cell.length_c   1.000
_cell.angle_alpha   90.00
_cell.angle_beta   90.00
_cell.angle_gamma   90.00
#
_symmetry.space_group_name_H-M   'P 1'
#
loop_
_entity.id
_entity.type
_entity.pdbx_description
1 polymer ?
#
loop_
_entity_poly.entity_id
_entity_poly.type
_entity_poly.pdbx_seq_one_letter_code
_entity_poly.pdbx_strand_id
1 'polypeptide(L)'
;MDFFTHLVFGGLTYIFFLKEVTFEYIILAMFFAILPDLDIFIIPLKKFFKSNYLNHRGGSHSYIIGVIISFIASVIISVLTPRPFLFNWFIGIFFYGLHVSMDLLTTTKIPYLYPLSKKELS
;
A
#
# COMPACT_ATOMS: atom_id res chain seq x y z
N MET A 1 3.24 -13.52 -0.76
CA MET A 1 2.93 -13.27 0.66
C MET A 1 1.44 -13.06 0.75
N ASP A 2 0.75 -13.83 1.58
CA ASP A 2 -0.70 -13.72 1.69
C ASP A 2 -1.07 -12.48 2.53
N PHE A 3 -2.32 -12.02 2.37
CA PHE A 3 -2.96 -10.97 3.18
C PHE A 3 -2.69 -11.13 4.68
N PHE A 4 -2.65 -12.39 5.14
CA PHE A 4 -2.34 -12.77 6.52
C PHE A 4 -0.97 -12.28 6.99
N THR A 5 0.08 -12.49 6.20
CA THR A 5 1.45 -12.07 6.54
C THR A 5 1.59 -10.56 6.66
N HIS A 6 0.87 -9.81 5.82
CA HIS A 6 0.88 -8.34 5.88
C HIS A 6 0.17 -7.81 7.12
N LEU A 7 -0.97 -8.42 7.50
CA LEU A 7 -1.67 -8.09 8.74
C LEU A 7 -0.82 -8.35 9.99
N VAL A 8 -0.09 -9.48 10.02
CA VAL A 8 0.74 -9.85 11.18
C VAL A 8 1.92 -8.88 11.34
N PHE A 9 2.66 -8.61 10.28
CA PHE A 9 3.78 -7.65 10.35
C PHE A 9 3.31 -6.21 10.62
N GLY A 10 2.18 -5.80 10.03
CA GLY A 10 1.56 -4.51 10.31
C GLY A 10 1.12 -4.38 11.77
N GLY A 11 0.46 -5.40 12.32
CA GLY A 11 0.00 -5.43 13.71
C GLY A 11 1.14 -5.41 14.73
N LEU A 12 2.21 -6.19 14.50
CA LEU A 12 3.39 -6.21 15.38
C LEU A 12 4.10 -4.85 15.38
N THR A 13 4.27 -4.23 14.21
CA THR A 13 4.91 -2.91 14.10
C THR A 13 4.12 -1.86 14.88
N TYR A 14 2.79 -1.91 14.85
CA TYR A 14 1.93 -1.02 15.63
C TYR A 14 2.12 -1.19 17.15
N ILE A 15 2.09 -2.43 17.63
CA ILE A 15 2.21 -2.73 19.07
C ILE A 15 3.57 -2.30 19.63
N PHE A 16 4.66 -2.53 18.89
CA PHE A 16 6.01 -2.29 19.40
C PHE A 16 6.50 -0.85 19.25
N PHE A 17 6.03 -0.11 18.24
CA PHE A 17 6.63 1.18 17.88
C PHE A 17 5.66 2.36 17.88
N LEU A 18 4.35 2.12 17.93
CA LEU A 18 3.34 3.14 17.68
C LEU A 18 2.35 3.32 18.85
N LYS A 19 2.77 3.08 20.09
CA LYS A 19 1.91 3.11 21.29
C LYS A 19 1.22 4.47 21.55
N GLU A 20 1.72 5.56 20.98
CA GLU A 20 1.13 6.92 21.01
C GLU A 20 0.33 7.27 19.74
N VAL A 21 0.24 6.35 18.79
CA VAL A 21 -0.46 6.56 17.53
C VAL A 21 -1.94 6.38 17.75
N THR A 22 -2.71 7.44 17.45
CA THR A 22 -4.16 7.40 17.52
C THR A 22 -4.70 6.37 16.52
N PHE A 23 -5.81 5.71 16.89
CA PHE A 23 -6.47 4.69 16.06
C PHE A 23 -6.74 5.16 14.62
N GLU A 24 -7.04 6.44 14.44
CA GLU A 24 -7.23 7.07 13.12
C GLU A 24 -6.01 6.94 12.19
N TYR A 25 -4.79 7.08 12.71
CA TYR A 25 -3.58 6.94 11.91
C TYR A 25 -3.32 5.49 11.51
N ILE A 26 -3.78 4.52 12.30
CA ILE A 26 -3.75 3.10 11.92
C ILE A 26 -4.68 2.87 10.73
N ILE A 27 -5.91 3.40 10.81
CA ILE A 27 -6.88 3.30 9.71
C ILE A 27 -6.28 3.92 8.46
N LEU A 28 -5.67 5.09 8.58
CA LEU A 28 -5.03 5.78 7.47
C LEU A 28 -3.88 4.94 6.86
N ALA A 29 -3.02 4.39 7.71
CA ALA A 29 -1.93 3.52 7.31
C ALA A 29 -2.43 2.26 6.59
N MET A 30 -3.44 1.58 7.14
CA MET A 30 -4.07 0.41 6.53
C MET A 30 -4.71 0.75 5.18
N PHE A 31 -5.40 1.88 5.09
CA PHE A 31 -6.02 2.35 3.85
C PHE A 31 -4.96 2.51 2.76
N PHE A 32 -3.87 3.23 3.03
CA PHE A 32 -2.80 3.44 2.04
C PHE A 32 -1.98 2.18 1.74
N ALA A 33 -1.87 1.25 2.68
CA ALA A 33 -1.22 -0.03 2.45
C ALA A 33 -2.01 -0.91 1.47
N ILE A 34 -3.35 -0.90 1.52
CA ILE A 34 -4.20 -1.75 0.66
C ILE A 34 -4.52 -1.06 -0.68
N LEU A 35 -4.45 0.28 -0.73
CA LEU A 35 -4.86 1.10 -1.86
C LEU A 35 -4.28 0.66 -3.23
N PRO A 36 -3.00 0.26 -3.36
CA PRO A 36 -2.46 -0.23 -4.63
C PRO A 36 -3.19 -1.46 -5.19
N ASP A 37 -3.63 -2.38 -4.33
CA ASP A 37 -4.29 -3.63 -4.73
C ASP A 37 -5.79 -3.46 -5.02
N LEU A 38 -6.37 -2.31 -4.67
CA LEU A 38 -7.72 -1.96 -5.10
C LEU A 38 -7.80 -1.74 -6.62
N ASP A 39 -6.66 -1.75 -7.31
CA ASP A 39 -6.58 -1.78 -8.77
C ASP A 39 -7.31 -2.99 -9.39
N ILE A 40 -7.51 -4.06 -8.64
CA ILE A 40 -8.25 -5.24 -9.09
C ILE A 40 -9.70 -4.90 -9.48
N PHE A 41 -10.29 -3.90 -8.84
CA PHE A 41 -11.65 -3.43 -9.12
C PHE A 41 -11.75 -2.61 -10.41
N ILE A 42 -10.64 -2.04 -10.87
CA ILE A 42 -10.56 -1.25 -12.11
C ILE A 42 -10.02 -2.05 -13.29
N ILE A 43 -9.59 -3.31 -13.11
CA ILE A 43 -9.26 -4.25 -14.20
C ILE A 43 -10.39 -4.38 -15.25
N PRO A 44 -11.69 -4.42 -14.90
CA PRO A 44 -12.75 -4.49 -15.90
C PRO A 44 -12.73 -3.31 -16.89
N LEU A 45 -12.31 -2.12 -16.44
CA LEU A 45 -12.19 -0.92 -17.29
C LEU A 45 -11.08 -1.06 -18.35
N LYS A 46 -10.10 -1.93 -18.14
CA LYS A 46 -9.08 -2.25 -19.14
C LYS A 46 -9.69 -2.70 -20.46
N LYS A 47 -10.81 -3.43 -20.43
CA LYS A 47 -11.51 -3.89 -21.66
C LYS A 47 -11.94 -2.72 -22.54
N PHE A 48 -12.22 -1.56 -21.94
CA PHE A 48 -12.64 -0.36 -22.66
C PHE A 48 -11.44 0.50 -23.08
N PHE A 49 -10.50 0.77 -22.18
CA PHE A 49 -9.41 1.73 -22.43
C PHE A 49 -8.14 1.14 -23.05
N LYS A 50 -8.01 -0.20 -23.09
CA LYS A 50 -6.86 -0.92 -23.68
C LYS A 50 -5.47 -0.40 -23.22
N SER A 51 -5.38 0.08 -21.98
CA SER A 51 -4.13 0.64 -21.43
C SER A 51 -3.44 -0.34 -20.48
N ASN A 52 -2.11 -0.47 -20.62
CA ASN A 52 -1.28 -1.24 -19.69
C ASN A 52 -1.20 -0.60 -18.30
N TYR A 53 -1.56 0.68 -18.18
CA TYR A 53 -1.63 1.39 -16.90
C TYR A 53 -2.70 0.81 -15.97
N LEU A 54 -3.73 0.17 -16.54
CA LEU A 54 -4.83 -0.48 -15.83
C LEU A 54 -4.58 -1.97 -15.52
N ASN A 55 -3.37 -2.47 -15.78
CA ASN A 55 -2.99 -3.80 -15.31
C ASN A 55 -2.82 -3.78 -13.79
N HIS A 56 -3.09 -4.92 -13.14
CA HIS A 56 -2.61 -5.13 -11.78
C HIS A 56 -1.09 -4.92 -11.76
N ARG A 57 -0.60 -4.13 -10.80
CA ARG A 57 0.82 -3.70 -10.72
C ARG A 57 1.29 -2.76 -11.84
N GLY A 58 0.35 -2.15 -12.56
CA GLY A 58 0.60 -1.10 -13.54
C GLY A 58 0.77 0.26 -12.85
N GLY A 59 -0.13 1.20 -13.14
CA GLY A 59 -0.07 2.55 -12.59
C GLY A 59 -0.24 2.62 -11.07
N SER A 60 -1.02 1.71 -10.51
CA SER A 60 -1.28 1.55 -9.07
C SER A 60 -0.05 1.18 -8.24
N HIS A 61 1.01 0.66 -8.86
CA HIS A 61 2.25 0.29 -8.16
C HIS A 61 3.41 1.22 -8.55
N SER A 62 3.07 2.49 -8.83
CA SER A 62 4.03 3.56 -9.09
C SER A 62 4.22 4.42 -7.85
N TYR A 63 5.46 4.62 -7.43
CA TYR A 63 5.80 5.55 -6.33
C TYR A 63 5.30 6.97 -6.59
N ILE A 64 5.38 7.44 -7.85
CA ILE A 64 4.90 8.78 -8.23
C ILE A 64 3.40 8.89 -7.99
N ILE A 65 2.65 7.85 -8.36
CA ILE A 65 1.20 7.80 -8.15
C ILE A 65 0.87 7.71 -6.67
N GLY A 66 1.63 6.94 -5.89
CA GLY A 66 1.54 6.93 -4.44
C GLY A 66 1.70 8.31 -3.81
N VAL A 67 2.72 9.07 -4.24
CA VAL A 67 2.94 10.44 -3.74
C VAL A 67 1.77 11.36 -4.09
N ILE A 68 1.28 11.32 -5.33
CA ILE A 68 0.18 12.17 -5.81
C ILE A 68 -1.13 11.82 -5.09
N ILE A 69 -1.50 10.54 -5.03
CA ILE A 69 -2.73 10.10 -4.38
C ILE A 69 -2.68 10.38 -2.88
N SER A 70 -1.53 10.12 -2.23
CA SER A 70 -1.32 10.45 -0.84
C SER A 70 -1.45 11.95 -0.58
N PHE A 71 -0.92 12.80 -1.46
CA PHE A 71 -1.08 14.25 -1.36
C PHE A 71 -2.55 14.64 -1.39
N ILE A 72 -3.29 14.19 -2.42
CA ILE A 72 -4.72 14.52 -2.61
C ILE A 72 -5.54 14.07 -1.40
N ALA A 73 -5.39 12.81 -0.98
CA ALA A 73 -6.12 12.27 0.17
C ALA A 73 -5.76 13.01 1.48
N SER A 74 -4.49 13.37 1.67
CA SER A 74 -4.05 14.11 2.86
C SER A 74 -4.59 15.53 2.89
N VAL A 75 -4.70 16.21 1.74
CA VAL A 75 -5.40 17.50 1.65
C VAL A 75 -6.85 17.34 2.09
N ILE A 76 -7.57 16.36 1.54
CA ILE A 76 -8.98 16.11 1.89
C ILE A 76 -9.14 15.86 3.39
N ILE A 77 -8.31 14.97 3.97
CA ILE A 77 -8.38 14.64 5.39
C ILE A 77 -8.10 15.87 6.26
N SER A 78 -7.12 16.69 5.89
CA SER A 78 -6.72 17.85 6.69
C SER A 78 -7.70 19.02 6.57
N VAL A 79 -8.53 19.04 5.53
CA VAL A 79 -9.65 19.98 5.41
C VAL A 79 -10.84 19.52 6.26
N LEU A 80 -11.07 18.21 6.35
CA LEU A 80 -12.21 17.63 7.08
C LEU A 80 -11.94 17.39 8.56
N THR A 81 -10.68 17.37 8.99
CA THR A 81 -10.27 17.04 10.36
C THR A 81 -9.19 18.02 10.84
N PRO A 82 -9.03 18.24 12.16
CA PRO A 82 -7.98 19.12 12.69
C PRO A 82 -6.57 18.50 12.61
N ARG A 83 -6.37 17.45 11.82
CA ARG A 83 -5.12 16.68 11.76
C ARG A 83 -4.10 17.37 10.85
N PRO A 84 -2.81 17.34 11.21
CA PRO A 84 -1.78 18.01 10.43
C PRO A 84 -1.53 17.30 9.09
N PHE A 85 -1.59 18.08 8.00
CA PHE A 85 -1.38 17.61 6.62
C PHE A 85 -0.07 16.83 6.43
N LEU A 86 1.05 17.38 6.91
CA LEU A 86 2.36 16.76 6.70
C LEU A 86 2.43 15.35 7.31
N PHE A 87 1.76 15.12 8.43
CA PHE A 87 1.76 13.82 9.08
C PHE A 87 0.92 12.80 8.31
N ASN A 88 -0.28 13.21 7.87
CA ASN A 88 -1.15 12.37 7.02
C ASN A 88 -0.45 12.00 5.70
N TRP A 89 0.22 12.98 5.10
CA TRP A 89 0.94 12.80 3.84
C TRP A 89 2.14 11.88 4.00
N PHE A 90 2.91 12.04 5.08
CA PHE A 90 4.02 11.16 5.38
C PHE A 90 3.56 9.71 5.59
N ILE A 91 2.50 9.49 6.38
CA ILE A 91 1.90 8.16 6.56
C ILE A 91 1.51 7.58 5.20
N GLY A 92 0.81 8.34 4.36
CA GLY A 92 0.35 7.83 3.08
C GLY A 92 1.47 7.48 2.11
N ILE A 93 2.50 8.32 1.98
CA ILE A 93 3.69 8.00 1.17
C ILE A 93 4.38 6.75 1.72
N PHE A 94 4.57 6.69 3.03
CA PHE A 94 5.32 5.60 3.66
C PHE A 94 4.62 4.26 3.50
N PHE A 95 3.32 4.16 3.81
CA PHE A 95 2.59 2.89 3.76
C PHE A 95 2.27 2.45 2.32
N TYR A 96 1.94 3.38 1.42
CA TYR A 96 1.82 3.06 0.00
C TYR A 96 3.16 2.60 -0.58
N GLY A 97 4.23 3.32 -0.26
CA GLY A 97 5.59 2.99 -0.68
C GLY A 97 6.06 1.65 -0.12
N LEU A 98 5.71 1.33 1.13
CA LEU A 98 5.99 0.03 1.73
C LEU A 98 5.32 -1.10 0.96
N HIS A 99 4.04 -0.95 0.60
CA HIS A 99 3.35 -1.95 -0.23
C HIS A 99 4.08 -2.18 -1.55
N VAL A 100 4.33 -1.11 -2.31
CA VAL A 100 5.04 -1.18 -3.60
C VAL A 100 6.44 -1.80 -3.44
N SER A 101 7.16 -1.44 -2.38
CA SER A 101 8.50 -1.97 -2.11
C SER A 101 8.46 -3.45 -1.76
N MET A 102 7.51 -3.89 -0.94
CA MET A 102 7.34 -5.30 -0.58
C MET A 102 6.96 -6.14 -1.80
N ASP A 103 6.09 -5.62 -2.68
CA ASP A 103 5.74 -6.31 -3.92
C ASP A 103 6.95 -6.38 -4.88
N LEU A 104 7.78 -5.34 -4.94
CA LEU A 104 9.04 -5.37 -5.69
C LEU A 104 10.05 -6.37 -5.11
N LEU A 105 10.22 -6.41 -3.78
CA LEU A 105 11.14 -7.32 -3.09
C LEU A 105 10.71 -8.79 -3.19
N THR A 106 9.41 -9.05 -3.37
CA THR A 106 8.88 -10.41 -3.53
C THR A 106 8.82 -10.86 -4.99
N THR A 107 8.71 -9.92 -5.94
CA THR A 107 8.84 -10.22 -7.38
C THR A 107 10.29 -10.39 -7.81
N THR A 108 11.22 -9.64 -7.19
CA THR A 108 12.65 -9.91 -7.31
C THR A 108 12.99 -11.12 -6.45
N LYS A 109 13.73 -12.10 -7.00
CA LYS A 109 14.08 -13.35 -6.29
C LYS A 109 15.13 -13.11 -5.20
N ILE A 110 14.85 -12.26 -4.22
CA ILE A 110 15.78 -11.95 -3.12
C ILE A 110 15.63 -13.05 -2.06
N PRO A 111 16.66 -13.90 -1.87
CA PRO A 111 16.54 -15.19 -1.17
C PRO A 111 16.26 -15.09 0.34
N TYR A 112 16.46 -13.93 0.97
CA TYR A 112 16.22 -13.74 2.41
C TYR A 112 14.75 -13.49 2.78
N LEU A 113 13.92 -12.99 1.86
CA LEU A 113 12.48 -12.76 2.05
C LEU A 113 11.61 -13.82 1.36
N TYR A 114 12.26 -14.87 0.84
CA TYR A 114 11.63 -15.95 0.10
C TYR A 114 11.74 -17.28 0.86
N PRO A 115 10.93 -17.53 1.91
CA PRO A 115 10.93 -18.84 2.55
C PRO A 115 9.75 -19.74 2.13
N LEU A 116 8.96 -19.43 1.08
CA LEU A 116 7.76 -20.23 0.77
C LEU A 116 7.41 -20.48 -0.71
N SER A 117 8.18 -20.00 -1.69
CA SER A 117 7.86 -20.23 -3.12
C SER A 117 8.80 -21.22 -3.80
N LYS A 118 9.05 -22.35 -3.12
CA LYS A 118 9.45 -23.58 -3.80
C LYS A 118 8.24 -24.51 -3.81
N LYS A 119 7.66 -24.66 -5.00
CA LYS A 119 6.55 -25.55 -5.40
C LYS A 119 5.14 -25.05 -5.10
N GLU A 120 4.53 -24.45 -6.12
CA GLU A 120 3.48 -25.21 -6.81
C GLU A 120 4.03 -25.60 -8.19
N LEU A 121 4.50 -26.85 -8.25
CA LEU A 121 4.82 -27.60 -9.44
C LEU A 121 3.59 -28.49 -9.69
N SER A 122 2.73 -28.10 -10.62
CA SER A 122 1.89 -28.98 -11.44
C SER A 122 1.45 -28.21 -12.68
#